data_AF-A0AAE7J3I8-F1
#
_entry.id   AF-A0AAE7J3I8-F1
#
_cell.length_a   1.000
_cell.length_b   1.000
_cell.length_c   1.000
_cell.angle_alpha   90.00
_cell.angle_beta   90.00
_cell.angle_gamma   90.00
#
_symmetry.space_group_name_H-M   'P 1'
#
loop_
_entity.id
_entity.type
_entity.pdbx_description
1 polymer ?
#
loop_
_entity_poly.entity_id
_entity_poly.type
_entity_poly.pdbx_seq_one_letter_code
_entity_poly.pdbx_strand_id
1 'polypeptide(L)'
;MGSRAHHNRNRRRHTRHLPGRCPVPDQGQDRELLQFNVRLAKARQAQADTNRIERKAFREHARIENAVTAYTRELCSLLDERGFTQGVTLNRIPEGGDAVLIVQLSDLHFNERVELPSNRYDFTVAAQRLAKLAQRVKQLGQSYGARKVVVACLGDFLNSDRRLDELLSNSTNRSRATLLAVDILRAFLLDLREQFELEVYGITGNESRVSKELGWSDALATDSYDLMIYEILKRGFDGADGIQFCGFQANELLFEVMGRTFLCLHGHQIGANVQKSVQEISGKYAAQGITVDYTLFGHLHASAIGDYHARNASLVGSNAYSEAGLNFCSKAAQNIHIVTGAKGTDAKGSGAIDGMKVDLQDVTGITPYPFAAEWEAYCPKSERKLHTPSVVFQVVV
;
A
#
# COMPACT_ATOMS: atom_id res chain seq x y z
N MET A 1 25.44 77.12 91.81
CA MET A 1 25.29 78.53 91.37
C MET A 1 24.16 78.54 90.34
N GLY A 2 22.93 78.96 90.60
CA GLY A 2 22.46 80.03 91.46
C GLY A 2 22.33 81.32 90.65
N SER A 3 21.13 81.62 90.12
CA SER A 3 20.52 82.93 89.81
C SER A 3 19.64 82.85 88.55
N ARG A 4 18.31 82.80 88.65
CA ARG A 4 17.34 83.93 88.72
C ARG A 4 17.33 84.89 87.52
N ALA A 5 16.26 84.74 86.74
CA ALA A 5 15.19 85.74 86.55
C ALA A 5 15.04 86.50 85.22
N HIS A 6 13.75 86.61 84.86
CA HIS A 6 13.02 87.66 84.14
C HIS A 6 12.85 87.65 82.61
N HIS A 7 11.61 87.31 82.23
CA HIS A 7 10.66 88.08 81.42
C HIS A 7 11.09 88.57 80.02
N ASN A 8 10.41 88.07 78.98
CA ASN A 8 9.55 88.97 78.20
C ASN A 8 8.40 88.23 77.49
N ARG A 9 7.23 88.86 77.53
CA ARG A 9 5.99 88.43 76.88
C ARG A 9 6.11 88.66 75.38
N ASN A 10 5.70 87.69 74.57
CA ASN A 10 5.13 88.01 73.27
C ASN A 10 3.98 87.06 72.93
N ARG A 11 2.75 87.59 73.03
CA ARG A 11 1.52 86.96 72.54
C ARG A 11 1.62 86.85 71.02
N ARG A 12 1.72 85.63 70.48
CA ARG A 12 1.33 85.34 69.09
C ARG A 12 0.18 84.34 69.09
N ARG A 13 -0.86 84.73 68.37
CA ARG A 13 -2.16 84.06 68.25
C ARG A 13 -2.02 82.64 67.72
N HIS A 14 -2.85 81.75 68.24
CA HIS A 14 -3.12 80.41 67.72
C HIS A 14 -3.61 80.47 66.27
N THR A 15 -3.02 79.64 65.41
CA THR A 15 -3.68 79.06 64.24
C THR A 15 -3.36 77.56 64.23
N ARG A 16 -4.40 76.73 64.39
CA ARG A 16 -4.40 75.27 64.16
C ARG A 16 -4.90 74.99 62.74
N HIS A 17 -4.43 73.87 62.17
CA HIS A 17 -4.86 73.08 60.99
C HIS A 17 -3.72 72.90 59.97
N LEU A 18 -3.39 71.72 59.40
CA LEU A 18 -3.94 70.35 59.34
C LEU A 18 -2.79 69.41 58.81
N PRO A 19 -2.95 68.07 58.83
CA PRO A 19 -1.88 67.10 58.59
C PRO A 19 -1.56 66.88 57.10
N GLY A 20 -0.38 66.30 56.85
CA GLY A 20 0.17 66.06 55.52
C GLY A 20 -0.74 65.27 54.57
N ARG A 21 -0.73 65.69 53.30
CA ARG A 21 -1.27 64.92 52.18
C ARG A 21 -0.24 63.88 51.74
N CYS A 22 -0.61 62.61 51.80
CA CYS A 22 0.03 61.54 51.03
C CYS A 22 -0.02 61.87 49.52
N PRO A 23 0.95 61.41 48.70
CA PRO A 23 0.83 61.49 47.26
C PRO A 23 -0.35 60.64 46.81
N VAL A 24 -1.22 61.20 45.98
CA VAL A 24 -2.29 60.48 45.30
C VAL A 24 -1.63 59.60 44.22
N PRO A 25 -1.94 58.30 44.09
CA PRO A 25 -1.36 57.47 43.03
C PRO A 25 -1.79 58.01 41.66
N ASP A 26 -0.87 58.02 40.71
CA ASP A 26 -1.15 58.37 39.32
C ASP A 26 -2.04 57.29 38.67
N GLN A 27 -3.35 57.50 38.78
CA GLN A 27 -4.38 56.54 38.34
C GLN A 27 -4.32 56.21 36.84
N GLY A 28 -3.61 57.02 36.04
CA GLY A 28 -3.40 56.79 34.61
C GLY A 28 -2.36 55.70 34.33
N GLN A 29 -1.17 55.79 34.94
CA GLN A 29 -0.08 54.81 34.78
C GLN A 29 -0.46 53.44 35.34
N ASP A 30 -1.13 53.41 36.49
CA ASP A 30 -1.60 52.15 37.10
C ASP A 30 -2.61 51.42 36.20
N ARG A 31 -3.45 52.17 35.48
CA ARG A 31 -4.44 51.61 34.57
C ARG A 31 -3.81 51.05 33.29
N GLU A 32 -2.77 51.70 32.75
CA GLU A 32 -2.01 51.20 31.60
C GLU A 32 -1.18 49.96 31.95
N LEU A 33 -0.52 49.96 33.12
CA LEU A 33 0.20 48.79 33.64
C LEU A 33 -0.74 47.60 33.86
N LEU A 34 -1.94 47.83 34.42
CA LEU A 34 -2.94 46.79 34.60
C LEU A 34 -3.40 46.23 33.25
N GLN A 35 -3.67 47.09 32.26
CA GLN A 35 -4.05 46.66 30.91
C GLN A 35 -2.93 45.85 30.23
N PHE A 36 -1.68 46.28 30.37
CA PHE A 36 -0.53 45.56 29.83
C PHE A 36 -0.35 44.19 30.49
N ASN A 37 -0.47 44.12 31.82
CA ASN A 37 -0.42 42.85 32.57
C ASN A 37 -1.54 41.90 32.18
N VAL A 38 -2.77 42.41 31.98
CA VAL A 38 -3.90 41.61 31.49
C VAL A 38 -3.64 41.11 30.07
N ARG A 39 -3.10 41.95 29.17
CA ARG A 39 -2.71 41.52 27.81
C ARG A 39 -1.62 40.45 27.84
N LEU A 40 -0.58 40.63 28.66
CA LEU A 40 0.50 39.67 28.82
C LEU A 40 -0.01 38.35 29.42
N ALA A 41 -0.90 38.41 30.41
CA ALA A 41 -1.53 37.23 30.99
C ALA A 41 -2.40 36.48 29.96
N LYS A 42 -3.19 37.20 29.15
CA LYS A 42 -3.97 36.62 28.05
C LYS A 42 -3.08 35.98 26.98
N ALA A 43 -1.96 36.63 26.61
CA ALA A 43 -1.00 36.08 25.66
C ALA A 43 -0.30 34.81 26.20
N ARG A 44 0.09 34.81 27.48
CA ARG A 44 0.66 33.63 28.15
C ARG A 44 -0.35 32.48 28.22
N GLN A 45 -1.61 32.78 28.52
CA GLN A 45 -2.68 31.78 28.52
C GLN A 45 -2.89 31.20 27.12
N ALA A 46 -2.95 32.03 26.08
CA ALA A 46 -3.07 31.58 24.69
C ALA A 46 -1.89 30.68 24.28
N GLN A 47 -0.65 31.03 24.64
CA GLN A 47 0.51 30.19 24.38
C GLN A 47 0.45 28.85 25.14
N ALA A 48 0.00 28.86 26.40
CA ALA A 48 -0.16 27.65 27.19
C ALA A 48 -1.22 26.72 26.57
N ASP A 49 -2.31 27.28 26.05
CA ASP A 49 -3.35 26.54 25.35
C ASP A 49 -2.83 25.95 24.03
N THR A 50 -2.08 26.70 23.21
CA THR A 50 -1.40 26.20 22.01
C THR A 50 -0.47 25.04 22.35
N ASN A 51 0.42 25.22 23.33
CA ASN A 51 1.36 24.19 23.76
C ASN A 51 0.64 22.93 24.28
N ARG A 52 -0.52 23.09 24.93
CA ARG A 52 -1.34 21.97 25.40
C ARG A 52 -1.90 21.17 24.23
N ILE A 53 -2.41 21.85 23.19
CA ILE A 53 -2.94 21.22 21.97
C ILE A 53 -1.82 20.49 21.24
N GLU A 54 -0.69 21.15 20.99
CA GLU A 54 0.48 20.55 20.33
C GLU A 54 0.99 19.32 21.08
N ARG A 55 1.17 19.41 22.40
CA ARG A 55 1.61 18.26 23.21
C ARG A 55 0.58 17.13 23.22
N LYS A 56 -0.71 17.43 23.11
CA LYS A 56 -1.75 16.40 22.99
C LYS A 56 -1.62 15.67 21.65
N ALA A 57 -1.55 16.41 20.55
CA ALA A 57 -1.37 15.85 19.21
C ALA A 57 -0.08 15.02 19.13
N PHE A 58 1.05 15.54 19.62
CA PHE A 58 2.31 14.81 19.68
C PHE A 58 2.21 13.50 20.46
N ARG A 59 1.59 13.50 21.65
CA ARG A 59 1.41 12.26 22.44
C ARG A 59 0.52 11.25 21.73
N GLU A 60 -0.51 11.69 21.02
CA GLU A 60 -1.39 10.80 20.26
C GLU A 60 -0.65 10.17 19.09
N HIS A 61 0.11 10.96 18.31
CA HIS A 61 0.97 10.46 17.25
C HIS A 61 2.04 9.49 17.78
N ALA A 62 2.78 9.88 18.82
CA ALA A 62 3.83 9.04 19.40
C ALA A 62 3.28 7.71 19.95
N ARG A 63 2.05 7.68 20.49
CA ARG A 63 1.42 6.43 20.94
C ARG A 63 1.09 5.51 19.77
N ILE A 64 0.56 6.05 18.68
CA ILE A 64 0.26 5.29 17.48
C ILE A 64 1.56 4.75 16.88
N GLU A 65 2.57 5.59 16.73
CA GLU A 65 3.88 5.22 16.19
C GLU A 65 4.56 4.14 17.04
N ASN A 66 4.55 4.27 18.36
CA ASN A 66 5.10 3.25 19.26
C ASN A 66 4.34 1.93 19.15
N ALA A 67 3.00 1.96 19.05
CA ALA A 67 2.17 0.76 18.91
C ALA A 67 2.42 0.07 17.56
N VAL A 68 2.50 0.84 16.46
CA VAL A 68 2.82 0.32 15.13
C VAL A 68 4.23 -0.28 15.13
N THR A 69 5.22 0.43 15.68
CA THR A 69 6.61 -0.05 15.76
C THR A 69 6.72 -1.35 16.55
N ALA A 70 6.05 -1.44 17.70
CA ALA A 70 6.04 -2.66 18.52
C ALA A 70 5.34 -3.82 17.79
N TYR A 71 4.19 -3.55 17.16
CA TYR A 71 3.46 -4.54 16.37
C TYR A 71 4.28 -5.05 15.18
N THR A 72 4.89 -4.15 14.41
CA THR A 72 5.76 -4.50 13.29
C THR A 72 6.94 -5.33 13.76
N ARG A 73 7.60 -4.95 14.87
CA ARG A 73 8.71 -5.73 15.44
C ARG A 73 8.28 -7.16 15.78
N GLU A 74 7.13 -7.32 16.43
CA GLU A 74 6.62 -8.64 16.81
C GLU A 74 6.27 -9.48 15.59
N LEU A 75 5.56 -8.90 14.61
CA LEU A 75 5.22 -9.58 13.35
C LEU A 75 6.48 -10.05 12.62
N CYS A 76 7.49 -9.19 12.56
CA CYS A 76 8.79 -9.49 12.01
C CYS A 76 9.48 -10.64 12.76
N SER A 77 9.51 -10.61 14.10
CA SER A 77 10.09 -11.69 14.91
C SER A 77 9.41 -13.03 14.66
N LEU A 78 8.07 -13.05 14.60
CA LEU A 78 7.30 -14.26 14.35
C LEU A 78 7.54 -14.82 12.94
N LEU A 79 7.66 -13.96 11.93
CA LEU A 79 8.00 -14.36 10.58
C LEU A 79 9.44 -14.90 10.49
N ASP A 80 10.39 -14.32 11.22
CA ASP A 80 11.77 -14.81 11.24
C ASP A 80 11.90 -16.16 11.97
N GLU A 81 11.15 -16.35 13.07
CA GLU A 81 11.19 -17.57 13.87
C GLU A 81 10.47 -18.75 13.21
N ARG A 82 9.34 -18.49 12.55
CA ARG A 82 8.46 -19.53 11.99
C ARG A 82 8.56 -19.61 10.48
N GLY A 83 8.73 -18.49 9.78
CA GLY A 83 8.60 -18.41 8.33
C GLY A 83 7.28 -19.00 7.83
N PHE A 84 7.23 -19.24 6.52
CA PHE A 84 6.08 -19.85 5.84
C PHE A 84 6.27 -21.32 5.52
N THR A 85 7.49 -21.83 5.69
CA THR A 85 7.90 -23.20 5.37
C THR A 85 8.11 -24.09 6.60
N GLN A 86 7.97 -23.56 7.82
CA GLN A 86 8.03 -24.40 9.03
C GLN A 86 6.93 -25.47 9.00
N GLY A 87 7.36 -26.73 9.07
CA GLY A 87 6.48 -27.90 8.98
C GLY A 87 6.08 -28.28 7.55
N VAL A 88 6.63 -27.63 6.52
CA VAL A 88 6.40 -27.94 5.11
C VAL A 88 7.64 -28.62 4.54
N THR A 89 7.48 -29.85 4.03
CA THR A 89 8.57 -30.54 3.31
C THR A 89 8.58 -30.09 1.85
N LEU A 90 9.61 -29.36 1.44
CA LEU A 90 9.80 -28.97 0.05
C LEU A 90 10.49 -30.09 -0.73
N ASN A 91 9.90 -30.49 -1.85
CA ASN A 91 10.48 -31.52 -2.71
C ASN A 91 11.71 -30.97 -3.45
N ARG A 92 12.69 -31.86 -3.69
CA ARG A 92 13.81 -31.56 -4.59
C ARG A 92 13.26 -31.40 -6.01
N ILE A 93 13.64 -30.31 -6.65
CA ILE A 93 13.30 -30.05 -8.05
C ILE A 93 14.33 -30.77 -8.93
N PRO A 94 13.91 -31.50 -9.98
CA PRO A 94 14.83 -32.14 -10.91
C PRO A 94 15.81 -31.14 -11.55
N GLU A 95 17.03 -31.60 -11.85
CA GLU A 95 18.02 -30.81 -12.58
C GLU A 95 17.71 -30.76 -14.09
N GLY A 96 18.05 -29.64 -14.73
CA GLY A 96 17.81 -29.41 -16.17
C GLY A 96 16.42 -28.86 -16.50
N GLY A 97 16.23 -28.35 -17.71
CA GLY A 97 14.95 -27.80 -18.18
C GLY A 97 15.12 -26.94 -19.42
N ASP A 98 14.34 -27.22 -20.46
CA ASP A 98 14.41 -26.55 -21.78
C ASP A 98 13.56 -25.25 -21.81
N ALA A 99 12.76 -25.01 -20.77
CA ALA A 99 11.81 -23.91 -20.68
C ALA A 99 11.74 -23.27 -19.29
N VAL A 100 11.30 -22.01 -19.26
CA VAL A 100 10.89 -21.28 -18.06
C VAL A 100 9.49 -20.74 -18.30
N LEU A 101 8.60 -20.89 -17.33
CA LEU A 101 7.30 -20.25 -17.38
C LEU A 101 7.36 -18.87 -16.74
N ILE A 102 6.60 -17.92 -17.28
CA ILE A 102 6.35 -16.63 -16.62
C ILE A 102 4.85 -16.53 -16.38
N VAL A 103 4.45 -16.38 -15.11
CA VAL A 103 3.09 -16.09 -14.71
C VAL A 103 2.97 -14.58 -14.54
N GLN A 104 2.20 -13.92 -15.41
CA GLN A 104 1.81 -12.53 -15.17
C GLN A 104 0.74 -12.53 -14.08
N LEU A 105 1.04 -11.90 -12.95
CA LEU A 105 0.14 -11.81 -11.82
C LEU A 105 -0.16 -10.33 -11.56
N SER A 106 -1.32 -9.85 -12.02
CA SER A 106 -1.70 -8.44 -11.88
C SER A 106 -3.20 -8.29 -11.69
N ASP A 107 -3.59 -7.12 -11.19
CA ASP A 107 -5.01 -6.75 -11.07
C ASP A 107 -5.79 -7.85 -10.31
N LEU A 108 -5.24 -8.23 -9.15
CA LEU A 108 -5.88 -9.22 -8.29
C LEU A 108 -7.03 -8.58 -7.54
N HIS A 109 -6.91 -7.31 -7.17
CA HIS A 109 -7.94 -6.54 -6.48
C HIS A 109 -8.57 -7.32 -5.31
N PHE A 110 -7.74 -8.02 -4.54
CA PHE A 110 -8.18 -8.58 -3.27
C PHE A 110 -8.92 -7.51 -2.47
N ASN A 111 -9.95 -7.92 -1.74
CA ASN A 111 -10.93 -7.07 -1.07
C ASN A 111 -12.09 -6.58 -1.95
N GLU A 112 -11.99 -6.58 -3.29
CA GLU A 112 -13.15 -6.25 -4.12
C GLU A 112 -14.21 -7.35 -4.01
N ARG A 113 -15.47 -6.94 -3.89
CA ARG A 113 -16.65 -7.79 -3.91
C ARG A 113 -17.48 -7.47 -5.13
N VAL A 114 -17.59 -8.46 -6.03
CA VAL A 114 -18.42 -8.38 -7.24
C VAL A 114 -19.56 -9.37 -7.16
N GLU A 115 -20.76 -8.89 -7.44
CA GLU A 115 -21.98 -9.70 -7.51
C GLU A 115 -22.82 -9.23 -8.71
N LEU A 116 -22.49 -9.78 -9.89
CA LEU A 116 -23.16 -9.52 -11.16
C LEU A 116 -23.74 -10.82 -11.73
N PRO A 117 -24.76 -10.74 -12.61
CA PRO A 117 -25.25 -11.92 -13.33
C PRO A 117 -24.16 -12.61 -14.16
N SER A 118 -23.19 -11.84 -14.66
CA SER A 118 -22.06 -12.28 -15.48
C SER A 118 -20.85 -12.75 -14.68
N ASN A 119 -20.69 -12.29 -13.44
CA ASN A 119 -19.45 -12.47 -12.68
C ASN A 119 -19.67 -12.38 -11.16
N ARG A 120 -18.89 -13.16 -10.41
CA ARG A 120 -18.78 -13.07 -8.96
C ARG A 120 -17.32 -13.01 -8.55
N TYR A 121 -17.02 -12.25 -7.52
CA TYR A 121 -15.68 -12.15 -6.97
C TYR A 121 -15.73 -11.80 -5.47
N ASP A 122 -14.92 -12.52 -4.71
CA ASP A 122 -14.60 -12.31 -3.29
C ASP A 122 -13.29 -13.05 -2.98
N PHE A 123 -12.85 -13.09 -1.72
CA PHE A 123 -11.62 -13.80 -1.35
C PHE A 123 -11.66 -15.30 -1.64
N THR A 124 -12.84 -15.93 -1.51
CA THR A 124 -13.00 -17.37 -1.79
C THR A 124 -12.83 -17.64 -3.28
N VAL A 125 -13.50 -16.86 -4.13
CA VAL A 125 -13.37 -16.96 -5.59
C VAL A 125 -11.94 -16.62 -6.02
N ALA A 126 -11.31 -15.61 -5.43
CA ALA A 126 -9.91 -15.27 -5.70
C ALA A 126 -8.97 -16.46 -5.41
N ALA A 127 -9.13 -17.10 -4.25
CA ALA A 127 -8.38 -18.28 -3.85
C ALA A 127 -8.61 -19.46 -4.82
N GLN A 128 -9.85 -19.70 -5.27
CA GLN A 128 -10.16 -20.72 -6.27
C GLN A 128 -9.53 -20.40 -7.64
N ARG A 129 -9.57 -19.14 -8.08
CA ARG A 129 -8.99 -18.72 -9.36
C ARG A 129 -7.48 -18.88 -9.36
N LEU A 130 -6.80 -18.57 -8.26
CA LEU A 130 -5.36 -18.80 -8.13
C LEU A 130 -5.02 -20.30 -8.05
N ALA A 131 -5.83 -21.12 -7.38
CA ALA A 131 -5.66 -22.58 -7.39
C ALA A 131 -5.80 -23.16 -8.82
N LYS A 132 -6.81 -22.70 -9.57
CA LYS A 132 -6.98 -23.07 -10.98
C LYS A 132 -5.80 -22.61 -11.84
N LEU A 133 -5.28 -21.41 -11.59
CA LEU A 133 -4.10 -20.90 -12.28
C LEU A 133 -2.88 -21.79 -12.01
N ALA A 134 -2.62 -22.15 -10.75
CA ALA A 134 -1.51 -23.02 -10.38
C ALA A 134 -1.60 -24.40 -11.03
N GLN A 135 -2.81 -25.00 -11.09
CA GLN A 135 -3.04 -26.26 -11.82
C GLN A 135 -2.66 -26.12 -13.30
N ARG A 136 -3.01 -25.00 -13.94
CA ARG A 136 -2.66 -24.76 -15.34
C ARG A 136 -1.16 -24.54 -15.54
N VAL A 137 -0.51 -23.80 -14.64
CA VAL A 137 0.95 -23.63 -14.65
C VAL A 137 1.65 -24.98 -14.53
N LYS A 138 1.23 -25.84 -13.58
CA LYS A 138 1.75 -27.20 -13.40
C LYS A 138 1.59 -28.05 -14.67
N GLN A 139 0.40 -28.04 -15.27
CA GLN A 139 0.15 -28.77 -16.51
C GLN A 139 1.08 -28.33 -17.65
N LEU A 140 1.24 -27.02 -17.85
CA LEU A 140 2.10 -26.47 -18.89
C LEU A 140 3.58 -26.75 -18.58
N GLY A 141 3.99 -26.59 -17.32
CA GLY A 141 5.37 -26.80 -16.92
C GLY A 141 5.81 -28.24 -17.15
N GLN A 142 4.96 -29.22 -16.83
CA GLN A 142 5.20 -30.63 -17.15
C GLN A 142 5.28 -30.87 -18.67
N SER A 143 4.39 -30.24 -19.44
CA SER A 143 4.31 -30.43 -20.90
C SER A 143 5.54 -29.90 -21.63
N TYR A 144 6.11 -28.78 -21.15
CA TYR A 144 7.27 -28.11 -21.76
C TYR A 144 8.59 -28.43 -21.05
N GLY A 145 8.58 -29.27 -20.01
CA GLY A 145 9.77 -29.57 -19.21
C GLY A 145 10.35 -28.35 -18.50
N ALA A 146 9.48 -27.44 -18.04
CA ALA A 146 9.90 -26.27 -17.29
C ALA A 146 10.25 -26.65 -15.85
N ARG A 147 11.41 -26.18 -15.38
CA ARG A 147 11.86 -26.35 -13.99
C ARG A 147 11.61 -25.13 -13.11
N LYS A 148 11.42 -23.98 -13.74
CA LYS A 148 11.36 -22.67 -13.09
C LYS A 148 10.13 -21.93 -13.55
N VAL A 149 9.50 -21.24 -12.59
CA VAL A 149 8.41 -20.30 -12.82
C VAL A 149 8.84 -18.94 -12.31
N VAL A 150 8.83 -17.95 -13.19
CA VAL A 150 8.91 -16.54 -12.81
C VAL A 150 7.51 -16.03 -12.54
N VAL A 151 7.27 -15.52 -11.33
CA VAL A 151 6.02 -14.84 -10.97
C VAL A 151 6.27 -13.34 -11.10
N ALA A 152 5.73 -12.74 -12.15
CA ALA A 152 5.84 -11.31 -12.42
C ALA A 152 4.62 -10.58 -11.87
N CYS A 153 4.76 -9.99 -10.69
CA CYS A 153 3.70 -9.25 -9.99
C CYS A 153 3.61 -7.82 -10.53
N LEU A 154 2.59 -7.52 -11.35
CA LEU A 154 2.48 -6.24 -12.07
C LEU A 154 1.61 -5.19 -11.35
N GLY A 155 1.38 -5.36 -10.05
CA GLY A 155 0.65 -4.42 -9.21
C GLY A 155 -0.87 -4.63 -9.17
N ASP A 156 -1.53 -3.80 -8.36
CA ASP A 156 -2.97 -3.86 -8.04
C ASP A 156 -3.37 -5.19 -7.39
N PHE A 157 -2.64 -5.57 -6.34
CA PHE A 157 -3.02 -6.71 -5.51
C PHE A 157 -4.27 -6.45 -4.68
N LEU A 158 -4.47 -5.21 -4.24
CA LEU A 158 -5.54 -4.83 -3.33
C LEU A 158 -6.41 -3.74 -3.97
N ASN A 159 -7.72 -3.92 -3.89
CA ASN A 159 -8.71 -2.98 -4.44
C ASN A 159 -8.54 -1.58 -3.85
N SER A 160 -8.89 -0.58 -4.66
CA SER A 160 -8.87 0.82 -4.26
C SER A 160 -9.95 1.14 -3.20
N ASP A 161 -9.71 2.20 -2.45
CA ASP A 161 -10.71 2.88 -1.60
C ASP A 161 -10.81 4.38 -1.93
N ARG A 162 -10.33 4.75 -3.12
CA ARG A 162 -10.23 6.14 -3.56
C ARG A 162 -11.59 6.72 -3.91
N ARG A 163 -12.41 5.97 -4.65
CA ARG A 163 -13.77 6.33 -5.03
C ARG A 163 -14.78 5.66 -4.09
N LEU A 164 -15.95 6.28 -3.94
CA LEU A 164 -17.01 5.75 -3.07
C LEU A 164 -17.48 4.35 -3.52
N ASP A 165 -17.57 4.13 -4.82
CA ASP A 165 -18.03 2.85 -5.39
C ASP A 165 -17.05 1.70 -5.10
N GLU A 166 -15.74 1.98 -5.23
CA GLU A 166 -14.65 1.06 -4.88
C GLU A 166 -14.68 0.76 -3.36
N LEU A 167 -14.88 1.79 -2.52
CA LEU A 167 -14.96 1.66 -1.06
C LEU A 167 -16.17 0.82 -0.62
N LEU A 168 -17.35 1.03 -1.22
CA LEU A 168 -18.57 0.29 -0.89
C LEU A 168 -18.52 -1.16 -1.38
N SER A 169 -17.73 -1.42 -2.43
CA SER A 169 -17.47 -2.76 -2.95
C SER A 169 -16.39 -3.51 -2.17
N ASN A 170 -15.79 -2.94 -1.12
CA ASN A 170 -14.78 -3.63 -0.33
C ASN A 170 -15.40 -4.59 0.71
N SER A 171 -14.92 -5.84 0.77
CA SER A 171 -15.36 -6.83 1.77
C SER A 171 -14.96 -6.45 3.19
N THR A 172 -13.76 -5.91 3.40
CA THR A 172 -13.22 -5.51 4.70
C THR A 172 -12.30 -4.29 4.58
N ASN A 173 -11.59 -3.91 5.64
CA ASN A 173 -10.59 -2.85 5.55
C ASN A 173 -9.28 -3.36 4.92
N ARG A 174 -8.53 -2.45 4.29
CA ARG A 174 -7.29 -2.79 3.55
C ARG A 174 -6.24 -3.48 4.40
N SER A 175 -6.15 -3.19 5.70
CA SER A 175 -5.22 -3.86 6.62
C SER A 175 -5.56 -5.34 6.80
N ARG A 176 -6.83 -5.70 6.99
CA ARG A 176 -7.25 -7.11 7.07
C ARG A 176 -7.12 -7.81 5.72
N ALA A 177 -7.50 -7.12 4.65
CA ALA A 177 -7.37 -7.62 3.29
C ALA A 177 -5.91 -7.94 2.91
N THR A 178 -4.94 -7.17 3.42
CA THR A 178 -3.51 -7.44 3.24
C THR A 178 -3.14 -8.82 3.78
N LEU A 179 -3.57 -9.14 5.01
CA LEU A 179 -3.26 -10.43 5.63
C LEU A 179 -3.93 -11.59 4.87
N LEU A 180 -5.18 -11.40 4.45
CA LEU A 180 -5.90 -12.37 3.61
C LEU A 180 -5.20 -12.60 2.26
N ALA A 181 -4.73 -11.52 1.61
CA ALA A 181 -3.98 -11.60 0.37
C ALA A 181 -2.66 -12.36 0.57
N VAL A 182 -1.94 -12.10 1.68
CA VAL A 182 -0.72 -12.83 2.04
C VAL A 182 -1.00 -14.32 2.23
N ASP A 183 -2.06 -14.71 2.93
CA ASP A 183 -2.43 -16.12 3.12
C ASP A 183 -2.64 -16.84 1.78
N ILE A 184 -3.44 -16.23 0.89
CA ILE A 184 -3.78 -16.82 -0.40
C ILE A 184 -2.54 -16.88 -1.31
N LEU A 185 -1.75 -15.81 -1.38
CA LEU A 185 -0.54 -15.76 -2.20
C LEU A 185 0.56 -16.69 -1.67
N ARG A 186 0.69 -16.83 -0.35
CA ARG A 186 1.57 -17.81 0.28
C ARG A 186 1.19 -19.22 -0.17
N ALA A 187 -0.10 -19.58 -0.11
CA ALA A 187 -0.58 -20.88 -0.55
C ALA A 187 -0.31 -21.12 -2.04
N PHE A 188 -0.57 -20.11 -2.89
CA PHE A 188 -0.28 -20.17 -4.32
C PHE A 188 1.22 -20.40 -4.62
N LEU A 189 2.12 -19.68 -3.95
CA LEU A 189 3.56 -19.84 -4.13
C LEU A 189 4.04 -21.21 -3.63
N LEU A 190 3.55 -21.69 -2.49
CA LEU A 190 3.86 -23.04 -2.02
C LEU A 190 3.37 -24.12 -2.99
N ASP A 191 2.16 -23.97 -3.54
CA ASP A 191 1.57 -24.89 -4.51
C ASP A 191 2.45 -24.97 -5.78
N LEU A 192 2.88 -23.84 -6.34
CA LEU A 192 3.81 -23.82 -7.47
C LEU A 192 5.17 -24.45 -7.11
N ARG A 193 5.68 -24.16 -5.90
CA ARG A 193 6.98 -24.66 -5.43
C ARG A 193 7.02 -26.18 -5.28
N GLU A 194 5.88 -26.86 -5.20
CA GLU A 194 5.85 -28.33 -5.22
C GLU A 194 6.56 -28.94 -6.44
N GLN A 195 6.60 -28.22 -7.57
CA GLN A 195 7.16 -28.71 -8.83
C GLN A 195 8.24 -27.81 -9.43
N PHE A 196 8.31 -26.53 -9.05
CA PHE A 196 9.16 -25.55 -9.74
C PHE A 196 10.00 -24.69 -8.79
N GLU A 197 11.17 -24.26 -9.25
CA GLU A 197 11.90 -23.14 -8.63
C GLU A 197 11.14 -21.85 -8.94
N LEU A 198 11.03 -20.96 -7.96
CA LEU A 198 10.30 -19.70 -8.10
C LEU A 198 11.22 -18.51 -8.03
N GLU A 199 11.06 -17.59 -8.98
CA GLU A 199 11.57 -16.22 -8.88
C GLU A 199 10.40 -15.25 -8.88
N VAL A 200 10.35 -14.37 -7.90
CA VAL A 200 9.23 -13.43 -7.71
C VAL A 200 9.73 -11.99 -7.87
N TYR A 201 9.17 -11.29 -8.85
CA TYR A 201 9.45 -9.88 -9.13
C TYR A 201 8.19 -9.06 -8.90
N GLY A 202 8.33 -7.81 -8.43
CA GLY A 202 7.16 -6.97 -8.15
C GLY A 202 7.30 -5.52 -8.58
N ILE A 203 6.17 -4.93 -8.93
CA ILE A 203 5.99 -3.49 -9.13
C ILE A 203 4.68 -3.00 -8.51
N THR A 204 4.51 -1.69 -8.41
CA THR A 204 3.28 -1.07 -7.88
C THR A 204 2.22 -0.87 -8.97
N GLY A 205 0.96 -1.05 -8.59
CA GLY A 205 -0.20 -0.59 -9.34
C GLY A 205 -0.68 0.78 -8.85
N ASN A 206 -1.80 1.26 -9.38
CA ASN A 206 -2.40 2.53 -8.93
C ASN A 206 -3.37 2.36 -7.77
N GLU A 207 -4.13 1.26 -7.74
CA GLU A 207 -5.22 1.06 -6.80
C GLU A 207 -4.71 0.67 -5.42
N SER A 208 -3.60 -0.06 -5.39
CA SER A 208 -2.93 -0.49 -4.17
C SER A 208 -2.12 0.61 -3.46
N ARG A 209 -2.09 1.85 -3.98
CA ARG A 209 -1.37 2.95 -3.32
C ARG A 209 -2.14 3.44 -2.07
N VAL A 210 -1.38 3.88 -1.06
CA VAL A 210 -1.93 4.47 0.17
C VAL A 210 -2.41 5.89 -0.11
N SER A 211 -1.61 6.66 -0.85
CA SER A 211 -2.00 7.99 -1.32
C SER A 211 -3.05 7.91 -2.43
N LYS A 212 -4.04 8.80 -2.38
CA LYS A 212 -5.05 8.95 -3.44
C LYS A 212 -4.49 9.60 -4.71
N GLU A 213 -3.37 10.32 -4.60
CA GLU A 213 -2.71 10.94 -5.73
C GLU A 213 -1.69 10.00 -6.37
N LEU A 214 -1.71 9.92 -7.71
CA LEU A 214 -0.77 9.09 -8.45
C LEU A 214 0.60 9.78 -8.50
N GLY A 215 1.49 9.40 -7.59
CA GLY A 215 2.88 9.84 -7.55
C GLY A 215 3.79 9.09 -8.52
N TRP A 216 4.78 9.78 -9.10
CA TRP A 216 5.78 9.13 -9.97
C TRP A 216 7.12 8.88 -9.28
N SER A 217 7.42 9.59 -8.20
CA SER A 217 8.63 9.36 -7.40
C SER A 217 8.54 8.03 -6.68
N ASP A 218 9.66 7.30 -6.59
CA ASP A 218 9.72 5.98 -5.97
C ASP A 218 9.08 5.95 -4.59
N ALA A 219 9.48 6.83 -3.67
CA ALA A 219 8.94 6.86 -2.30
C ALA A 219 7.40 6.96 -2.24
N LEU A 220 6.78 7.72 -3.15
CA LEU A 220 5.34 7.91 -3.19
C LEU A 220 4.62 6.76 -3.90
N ALA A 221 5.24 6.18 -4.93
CA ALA A 221 4.68 5.02 -5.62
C ALA A 221 4.76 3.77 -4.74
N THR A 222 5.88 3.56 -4.05
CA THR A 222 6.12 2.40 -3.18
C THR A 222 5.35 2.46 -1.86
N ASP A 223 4.83 3.62 -1.46
CA ASP A 223 3.85 3.72 -0.37
C ASP A 223 2.52 3.08 -0.77
N SER A 224 2.53 1.74 -0.76
CA SER A 224 1.54 0.88 -1.37
C SER A 224 1.36 -0.43 -0.59
N TYR A 225 0.14 -0.94 -0.64
CA TYR A 225 -0.21 -2.28 -0.17
C TYR A 225 0.47 -3.37 -1.01
N ASP A 226 0.79 -3.11 -2.29
CA ASP A 226 1.56 -4.03 -3.13
C ASP A 226 2.94 -4.33 -2.53
N LEU A 227 3.70 -3.28 -2.18
CA LEU A 227 5.00 -3.44 -1.54
C LEU A 227 4.88 -4.15 -0.19
N MET A 228 3.87 -3.77 0.61
CA MET A 228 3.67 -4.39 1.92
C MET A 228 3.40 -5.90 1.81
N ILE A 229 2.51 -6.31 0.90
CA ILE A 229 2.23 -7.74 0.65
C ILE A 229 3.50 -8.44 0.16
N TYR A 230 4.22 -7.84 -0.79
CA TYR A 230 5.47 -8.39 -1.33
C TYR A 230 6.53 -8.60 -0.24
N GLU A 231 6.77 -7.61 0.63
CA GLU A 231 7.79 -7.70 1.68
C GLU A 231 7.39 -8.66 2.81
N ILE A 232 6.10 -8.79 3.14
CA ILE A 232 5.62 -9.83 4.06
C ILE A 232 5.89 -11.21 3.47
N LEU A 233 5.56 -11.42 2.19
CA LEU A 233 5.82 -12.69 1.50
C LEU A 233 7.32 -13.01 1.43
N LYS A 234 8.13 -12.03 1.03
CA LYS A 234 9.59 -12.15 0.96
C LYS A 234 10.20 -12.53 2.30
N ARG A 235 9.82 -11.85 3.38
CA ARG A 235 10.31 -12.16 4.72
C ARG A 235 9.84 -13.52 5.22
N GLY A 236 8.58 -13.88 4.96
CA GLY A 236 8.04 -15.18 5.34
C GLY A 236 8.67 -16.35 4.58
N PHE A 237 9.15 -16.14 3.35
CA PHE A 237 9.90 -17.14 2.58
C PHE A 237 11.42 -16.98 2.69
N ASP A 238 11.93 -16.16 3.60
CA ASP A 238 13.37 -16.00 3.76
C ASP A 238 14.04 -17.34 4.13
N GLY A 239 15.12 -17.69 3.44
CA GLY A 239 15.78 -18.98 3.56
C GLY A 239 15.00 -20.20 3.02
N ALA A 240 13.83 -20.03 2.40
CA ALA A 240 13.10 -21.14 1.78
C ALA A 240 13.80 -21.64 0.51
N ASP A 241 14.13 -22.93 0.47
CA ASP A 241 14.79 -23.53 -0.68
C ASP A 241 13.92 -23.44 -1.95
N GLY A 242 14.48 -22.92 -3.05
CA GLY A 242 13.81 -22.82 -4.35
C GLY A 242 12.71 -21.76 -4.46
N ILE A 243 12.57 -20.83 -3.51
CA ILE A 243 11.74 -19.63 -3.67
C ILE A 243 12.61 -18.40 -3.45
N GLN A 244 12.74 -17.54 -4.46
CA GLN A 244 13.55 -16.33 -4.39
C GLN A 244 12.73 -15.09 -4.76
N PHE A 245 12.78 -14.07 -3.90
CA PHE A 245 12.25 -12.74 -4.20
C PHE A 245 13.37 -11.88 -4.76
N CYS A 246 13.30 -11.60 -6.06
CA CYS A 246 14.42 -11.04 -6.82
C CYS A 246 14.42 -9.50 -6.88
N GLY A 247 13.35 -8.85 -6.41
CA GLY A 247 13.29 -7.39 -6.32
C GLY A 247 11.90 -6.83 -6.53
N PHE A 248 11.71 -5.65 -5.95
CA PHE A 248 10.52 -4.83 -6.11
C PHE A 248 10.93 -3.43 -6.58
N GLN A 249 10.26 -2.89 -7.59
CA GLN A 249 10.50 -1.53 -8.08
C GLN A 249 9.20 -0.73 -8.09
N ALA A 250 9.31 0.59 -8.11
CA ALA A 250 8.13 1.45 -8.08
C ALA A 250 7.24 1.25 -9.32
N ASN A 251 7.73 1.63 -10.50
CA ASN A 251 6.91 1.71 -11.71
C ASN A 251 7.31 0.69 -12.77
N GLU A 252 8.61 0.41 -12.89
CA GLU A 252 9.16 -0.42 -13.95
C GLU A 252 10.28 -1.31 -13.43
N LEU A 253 10.31 -2.55 -13.91
CA LEU A 253 11.30 -3.54 -13.52
C LEU A 253 11.75 -4.32 -14.76
N LEU A 254 13.05 -4.57 -14.87
CA LEU A 254 13.63 -5.44 -15.90
C LEU A 254 14.11 -6.74 -15.27
N PHE A 255 13.89 -7.86 -15.95
CA PHE A 255 14.51 -9.14 -15.60
C PHE A 255 14.89 -9.93 -16.88
N GLU A 256 15.83 -10.86 -16.76
CA GLU A 256 16.28 -11.70 -17.89
C GLU A 256 15.85 -13.16 -17.68
N VAL A 257 15.26 -13.78 -18.70
CA VAL A 257 14.92 -15.20 -18.72
C VAL A 257 15.42 -15.80 -20.02
N MET A 258 16.23 -16.86 -19.93
CA MET A 258 16.74 -17.59 -21.12
C MET A 258 17.37 -16.66 -22.17
N GLY A 259 18.13 -15.65 -21.73
CA GLY A 259 18.78 -14.69 -22.61
C GLY A 259 17.87 -13.59 -23.20
N ARG A 260 16.61 -13.52 -22.77
CA ARG A 260 15.61 -12.51 -23.18
C ARG A 260 15.31 -11.54 -22.06
N THR A 261 15.27 -10.26 -22.38
CA THR A 261 14.99 -9.18 -21.43
C THR A 261 13.49 -8.85 -21.43
N PHE A 262 12.87 -8.96 -20.26
CA PHE A 262 11.47 -8.61 -20.04
C PHE A 262 11.36 -7.28 -19.30
N LEU A 263 10.49 -6.40 -19.79
CA LEU A 263 10.10 -5.17 -19.10
C LEU A 263 8.73 -5.35 -18.46
N CYS A 264 8.64 -5.12 -17.15
CA CYS A 264 7.40 -5.06 -16.41
C CYS A 264 7.02 -3.61 -16.13
N LEU A 265 5.75 -3.28 -16.36
CA LEU A 265 5.10 -2.05 -15.91
C LEU A 265 3.63 -2.33 -15.61
N HIS A 266 2.95 -1.50 -14.81
CA HIS A 266 1.54 -1.77 -14.53
C HIS A 266 0.64 -1.46 -15.74
N GLY A 267 0.90 -0.36 -16.45
CA GLY A 267 0.21 -0.06 -17.73
C GLY A 267 -0.48 1.30 -17.81
N HIS A 268 -0.40 2.16 -16.79
CA HIS A 268 -0.99 3.52 -16.84
C HIS A 268 -0.44 4.40 -17.96
N GLN A 269 0.81 4.13 -18.38
CA GLN A 269 1.45 4.87 -19.47
C GLN A 269 1.07 4.36 -20.87
N ILE A 270 0.38 3.22 -20.97
CA ILE A 270 0.06 2.60 -22.27
C ILE A 270 -1.21 3.21 -22.84
N GLY A 271 -1.07 3.90 -23.98
CA GLY A 271 -2.19 4.47 -24.71
C GLY A 271 -2.98 3.45 -25.54
N ALA A 272 -4.00 3.93 -26.25
CA ALA A 272 -4.87 3.09 -27.08
C ALA A 272 -4.12 2.33 -28.18
N ASN A 273 -3.07 2.93 -28.76
CA ASN A 273 -2.16 2.21 -29.65
C ASN A 273 -1.08 1.52 -28.82
N VAL A 274 -1.40 0.29 -28.39
CA VAL A 274 -0.56 -0.50 -27.49
C VAL A 274 0.83 -0.73 -28.07
N GLN A 275 0.92 -1.20 -29.32
CA GLN A 275 2.20 -1.54 -29.95
C GLN A 275 3.14 -0.33 -30.02
N LYS A 276 2.61 0.83 -30.44
CA LYS A 276 3.40 2.07 -30.47
C LYS A 276 3.86 2.48 -29.06
N SER A 277 2.95 2.49 -28.10
CA SER A 277 3.25 2.89 -26.71
C SER A 277 4.32 2.00 -26.08
N VAL A 278 4.22 0.69 -26.28
CA VAL A 278 5.22 -0.29 -25.81
C VAL A 278 6.59 0.00 -26.41
N GLN A 279 6.67 0.24 -27.72
CA GLN A 279 7.94 0.51 -28.38
C GLN A 279 8.57 1.84 -27.93
N GLU A 280 7.77 2.88 -27.70
CA GLU A 280 8.25 4.15 -27.15
C GLU A 280 8.83 3.98 -25.74
N ILE A 281 8.12 3.25 -24.86
CA ILE A 281 8.57 2.98 -23.48
C ILE A 281 9.81 2.09 -23.49
N SER A 282 9.83 1.03 -24.31
CA SER A 282 10.97 0.11 -24.42
C SER A 282 12.20 0.81 -24.99
N GLY A 283 12.00 1.73 -25.95
CA GLY A 283 13.07 2.45 -26.64
C GLY A 283 13.92 3.32 -25.73
N LYS A 284 13.39 3.80 -24.60
CA LYS A 284 14.17 4.61 -23.64
C LYS A 284 15.34 3.84 -23.01
N TYR A 285 15.23 2.52 -22.92
CA TYR A 285 16.26 1.64 -22.37
C TYR A 285 17.44 1.45 -23.33
N ALA A 286 17.26 1.75 -24.63
CA ALA A 286 18.37 1.71 -25.60
C ALA A 286 19.48 2.70 -25.24
N ALA A 287 19.15 3.86 -24.67
CA ALA A 287 20.13 4.84 -24.19
C ALA A 287 20.99 4.31 -23.02
N GLN A 288 20.53 3.26 -22.34
CA GLN A 288 21.26 2.56 -21.27
C GLN A 288 22.00 1.31 -21.78
N GLY A 289 21.99 1.06 -23.10
CA GLY A 289 22.56 -0.16 -23.69
C GLY A 289 21.72 -1.42 -23.46
N ILE A 290 20.46 -1.28 -23.02
CA ILE A 290 19.55 -2.38 -22.74
C ILE A 290 18.57 -2.52 -23.91
N THR A 291 18.44 -3.73 -24.43
CA THR A 291 17.40 -4.07 -25.42
C THR A 291 16.32 -4.89 -24.73
N VAL A 292 15.08 -4.39 -24.80
CA VAL A 292 13.90 -5.09 -24.27
C VAL A 292 13.34 -5.99 -25.36
N ASP A 293 13.22 -7.29 -25.09
CA ASP A 293 12.67 -8.26 -26.03
C ASP A 293 11.13 -8.33 -25.92
N TYR A 294 10.58 -8.22 -24.71
CA TYR A 294 9.15 -8.38 -24.47
C TYR A 294 8.65 -7.56 -23.27
N THR A 295 7.44 -6.99 -23.37
CA THR A 295 6.86 -6.13 -22.33
C THR A 295 5.60 -6.73 -21.71
N LEU A 296 5.58 -6.83 -20.38
CA LEU A 296 4.49 -7.37 -19.57
C LEU A 296 3.79 -6.25 -18.80
N PHE A 297 2.47 -6.13 -18.93
CA PHE A 297 1.68 -5.11 -18.22
C PHE A 297 0.22 -5.53 -18.00
N GLY A 298 -0.57 -4.77 -17.24
CA GLY A 298 -1.96 -5.06 -16.85
C GLY A 298 -2.90 -3.86 -17.02
N HIS A 299 -3.55 -3.45 -15.93
CA HIS A 299 -4.39 -2.25 -15.77
C HIS A 299 -5.79 -2.27 -16.40
N LEU A 300 -5.92 -2.64 -17.68
CA LEU A 300 -7.21 -2.56 -18.40
C LEU A 300 -8.06 -3.83 -18.28
N HIS A 301 -7.63 -4.81 -17.48
CA HIS A 301 -8.39 -6.02 -17.15
C HIS A 301 -8.81 -6.85 -18.36
N ALA A 302 -8.09 -6.74 -19.49
CA ALA A 302 -8.37 -7.48 -20.70
C ALA A 302 -7.08 -7.93 -21.38
N SER A 303 -6.94 -9.24 -21.51
CA SER A 303 -5.77 -9.85 -22.13
C SER A 303 -5.61 -9.41 -23.58
N ALA A 304 -4.39 -9.01 -23.94
CA ALA A 304 -3.97 -8.73 -25.31
C ALA A 304 -2.52 -9.17 -25.45
N ILE A 305 -2.27 -10.23 -26.21
CA ILE A 305 -0.95 -10.81 -26.43
C ILE A 305 -0.56 -10.53 -27.87
N GLY A 306 0.55 -9.84 -28.05
CA GLY A 306 1.14 -9.53 -29.36
C GLY A 306 2.63 -9.87 -29.38
N ASP A 307 3.28 -9.49 -30.48
CA ASP A 307 4.65 -9.92 -30.79
C ASP A 307 5.70 -9.41 -29.79
N TYR A 308 5.49 -8.22 -29.22
CA TYR A 308 6.45 -7.56 -28.32
C TYR A 308 5.88 -7.29 -26.93
N HIS A 309 4.64 -7.72 -26.68
CA HIS A 309 3.95 -7.36 -25.45
C HIS A 309 2.82 -8.31 -25.06
N ALA A 310 2.54 -8.35 -23.77
CA ALA A 310 1.34 -8.97 -23.23
C ALA A 310 0.70 -8.10 -22.17
N ARG A 311 -0.50 -7.59 -22.48
CA ARG A 311 -1.42 -7.04 -21.50
C ARG A 311 -2.14 -8.18 -20.80
N ASN A 312 -2.13 -8.16 -19.48
CA ASN A 312 -2.79 -9.12 -18.63
C ASN A 312 -4.27 -8.76 -18.43
N ALA A 313 -5.08 -9.77 -18.14
CA ALA A 313 -6.42 -9.56 -17.62
C ALA A 313 -6.37 -9.45 -16.08
N SER A 314 -7.53 -9.26 -15.44
CA SER A 314 -7.63 -9.24 -13.98
C SER A 314 -8.10 -10.58 -13.42
N LEU A 315 -7.77 -10.82 -12.13
CA LEU A 315 -8.32 -11.95 -11.40
C LEU A 315 -9.82 -11.76 -11.12
N VAL A 316 -10.31 -10.51 -11.16
CA VAL A 316 -11.71 -10.14 -10.90
C VAL A 316 -12.60 -10.46 -12.10
N GLY A 317 -12.19 -10.11 -13.32
CA GLY A 317 -13.09 -9.98 -14.47
C GLY A 317 -13.90 -8.68 -14.41
N SER A 318 -15.04 -8.64 -15.10
CA SER A 318 -15.96 -7.49 -15.09
C SER A 318 -16.45 -7.11 -13.69
N ASN A 319 -16.55 -5.81 -13.42
CA ASN A 319 -17.27 -5.25 -12.26
C ASN A 319 -18.32 -4.23 -12.72
N ALA A 320 -19.11 -3.68 -11.78
CA ALA A 320 -20.21 -2.76 -12.11
C ALA A 320 -19.72 -1.52 -12.87
N TYR A 321 -18.57 -0.97 -12.47
CA TYR A 321 -17.98 0.19 -13.13
C TYR A 321 -17.50 -0.13 -14.55
N SER A 322 -16.86 -1.28 -14.76
CA SER A 322 -16.40 -1.67 -16.10
C SER A 322 -17.57 -1.93 -17.05
N GLU A 323 -18.61 -2.67 -16.61
CA GLU A 323 -19.78 -2.98 -17.45
C GLU A 323 -20.64 -1.74 -17.72
N ALA A 324 -21.04 -1.00 -16.69
CA ALA A 324 -21.99 0.10 -16.83
C ALA A 324 -21.31 1.46 -17.11
N GLY A 325 -20.16 1.72 -16.49
CA GLY A 325 -19.46 3.00 -16.58
C GLY A 325 -18.58 3.12 -17.82
N LEU A 326 -17.96 2.02 -18.26
CA LEU A 326 -17.02 2.01 -19.39
C LEU A 326 -17.53 1.26 -20.61
N ASN A 327 -18.64 0.51 -20.50
CA ASN A 327 -19.10 -0.44 -21.52
C ASN A 327 -17.98 -1.43 -21.92
N PHE A 328 -17.22 -1.87 -20.94
CA PHE A 328 -16.04 -2.71 -21.11
C PHE A 328 -16.18 -3.97 -20.26
N CYS A 329 -16.55 -5.07 -20.92
CA CYS A 329 -16.69 -6.36 -20.26
C CYS A 329 -15.42 -7.21 -20.47
N SER A 330 -14.99 -7.90 -19.42
CA SER A 330 -13.89 -8.84 -19.50
C SER A 330 -14.14 -10.08 -18.64
N LYS A 331 -13.48 -11.17 -19.02
CA LYS A 331 -13.47 -12.40 -18.22
C LYS A 331 -12.28 -12.39 -17.27
N ALA A 332 -12.48 -12.95 -16.08
CA ALA A 332 -11.38 -13.22 -15.15
C ALA A 332 -10.36 -14.14 -15.82
N ALA A 333 -9.10 -13.71 -15.84
CA ALA A 333 -8.02 -14.44 -16.48
C ALA A 333 -6.64 -13.91 -16.05
N GLN A 334 -5.62 -14.73 -16.22
CA GLN A 334 -4.22 -14.32 -16.10
C GLN A 334 -3.43 -14.92 -17.27
N ASN A 335 -2.35 -14.28 -17.68
CA ASN A 335 -1.52 -14.75 -18.77
C ASN A 335 -0.36 -15.61 -18.24
N ILE A 336 -0.02 -16.63 -19.02
CA ILE A 336 1.21 -17.43 -18.82
C ILE A 336 2.03 -17.35 -20.10
N HIS A 337 3.34 -17.17 -19.96
CA HIS A 337 4.30 -17.25 -21.05
C HIS A 337 5.21 -18.45 -20.87
N ILE A 338 5.55 -19.09 -21.97
CA ILE A 338 6.54 -20.16 -22.03
C ILE A 338 7.74 -19.60 -22.78
N VAL A 339 8.88 -19.54 -22.11
CA VAL A 339 10.14 -19.06 -22.69
C VAL A 339 11.06 -20.24 -22.88
N THR A 340 11.40 -20.56 -24.12
CA THR A 340 12.30 -21.67 -24.47
C THR A 340 13.66 -21.11 -24.89
N GLY A 341 14.75 -21.75 -24.46
CA GLY A 341 16.08 -21.47 -24.99
C GLY A 341 16.32 -22.20 -26.31
N ALA A 342 17.19 -21.68 -27.18
CA ALA A 342 17.62 -22.43 -28.35
C ALA A 342 18.45 -23.65 -27.97
N LYS A 343 18.10 -24.79 -28.58
CA LYS A 343 18.92 -26.00 -28.47
C LYS A 343 20.22 -25.82 -29.25
N GLY A 344 21.35 -25.89 -28.55
CA GLY A 344 22.67 -26.11 -29.17
C GLY A 344 23.39 -24.88 -29.74
N THR A 345 23.04 -23.65 -29.36
CA THR A 345 23.81 -22.46 -29.74
C THR A 345 23.94 -21.48 -28.57
N ASP A 346 25.15 -21.06 -28.23
CA ASP A 346 25.46 -20.02 -27.22
C ASP A 346 25.04 -18.59 -27.66
N ALA A 347 24.13 -18.49 -28.64
CA ALA A 347 23.70 -17.22 -29.19
C ALA A 347 22.61 -16.61 -28.30
N LYS A 348 22.92 -15.45 -27.71
CA LYS A 348 21.93 -14.60 -27.03
C LYS A 348 20.79 -14.29 -28.01
N GLY A 349 19.55 -14.68 -27.69
CA GLY A 349 18.38 -14.35 -28.49
C GLY A 349 17.91 -15.39 -29.52
N SER A 350 18.32 -16.65 -29.42
CA SER A 350 17.64 -17.76 -30.11
C SER A 350 16.75 -18.52 -29.11
N GLY A 351 15.44 -18.60 -29.38
CA GLY A 351 14.42 -19.10 -28.45
C GLY A 351 13.05 -18.48 -28.70
N ALA A 352 11.97 -19.16 -28.31
CA ALA A 352 10.59 -18.70 -28.51
C ALA A 352 9.95 -18.17 -27.21
N ILE A 353 9.06 -17.20 -27.35
CA ILE A 353 8.20 -16.67 -26.28
C ILE A 353 6.75 -16.94 -26.71
N ASP A 354 6.12 -17.94 -26.11
CA ASP A 354 4.74 -18.31 -26.39
C ASP A 354 3.84 -17.82 -25.26
N GLY A 355 2.93 -16.90 -25.56
CA GLY A 355 1.97 -16.36 -24.58
C GLY A 355 0.58 -16.99 -24.71
N MET A 356 -0.06 -17.28 -23.59
CA MET A 356 -1.46 -17.70 -23.56
C MET A 356 -2.26 -17.08 -22.42
N LYS A 357 -3.54 -16.82 -22.68
CA LYS A 357 -4.53 -16.42 -21.67
C LYS A 357 -5.10 -17.66 -21.00
N VAL A 358 -5.07 -17.71 -19.67
CA VAL A 358 -5.76 -18.73 -18.87
C VAL A 358 -7.11 -18.17 -18.41
N ASP A 359 -8.20 -18.77 -18.85
CA ASP A 359 -9.56 -18.41 -18.41
C ASP A 359 -9.81 -18.91 -16.97
N LEU A 360 -10.09 -17.97 -16.07
CA LEU A 360 -10.34 -18.19 -14.65
C LEU A 360 -11.79 -17.86 -14.27
N GLN A 361 -12.68 -17.63 -15.24
CA GLN A 361 -14.06 -17.21 -15.00
C GLN A 361 -14.85 -18.27 -14.21
N ASP A 362 -14.78 -19.52 -14.70
CA ASP A 362 -15.43 -20.67 -14.06
C ASP A 362 -14.45 -21.41 -13.15
N VAL A 363 -14.83 -21.53 -11.88
CA VAL A 363 -14.07 -22.21 -10.82
C VAL A 363 -14.86 -23.38 -10.22
N THR A 364 -15.88 -23.88 -10.92
CA THR A 364 -16.67 -25.03 -10.49
C THR A 364 -15.77 -26.24 -10.24
N GLY A 365 -15.90 -26.84 -9.06
CA GLY A 365 -15.09 -27.99 -8.65
C GLY A 365 -13.67 -27.66 -8.19
N ILE A 366 -13.28 -26.39 -8.16
CA ILE A 366 -11.98 -25.96 -7.63
C ILE A 366 -12.11 -25.68 -6.13
N THR A 367 -11.28 -26.34 -5.32
CA THR A 367 -11.17 -26.05 -3.89
C THR A 367 -10.37 -24.76 -3.68
N PRO A 368 -10.86 -23.79 -2.89
CA PRO A 368 -10.10 -22.58 -2.58
C PRO A 368 -8.85 -22.93 -1.76
N TYR A 369 -7.78 -22.16 -1.94
CA TYR A 369 -6.69 -22.15 -0.96
C TYR A 369 -7.22 -21.76 0.43
N PRO A 370 -6.63 -22.31 1.51
CA PRO A 370 -7.01 -21.93 2.86
C PRO A 370 -6.56 -20.49 3.17
N PHE A 371 -7.44 -19.73 3.82
CA PHE A 371 -7.15 -18.41 4.39
C PHE A 371 -8.03 -18.17 5.61
N ALA A 372 -7.66 -17.21 6.45
CA ALA A 372 -8.37 -16.89 7.68
C ALA A 372 -9.70 -16.14 7.41
N ALA A 373 -10.72 -16.84 6.91
CA ALA A 373 -12.00 -16.28 6.48
C ALA A 373 -12.73 -15.45 7.57
N GLU A 374 -12.43 -15.66 8.85
CA GLU A 374 -12.95 -14.83 9.94
C GLU A 374 -12.55 -13.36 9.85
N TRP A 375 -11.48 -13.02 9.11
CA TRP A 375 -11.03 -11.65 8.88
C TRP A 375 -11.84 -10.91 7.80
N GLU A 376 -12.54 -11.66 6.96
CA GLU A 376 -13.51 -11.13 5.99
C GLU A 376 -14.76 -10.58 6.69
N ALA A 377 -15.10 -11.12 7.87
CA ALA A 377 -16.28 -10.70 8.62
C ALA A 377 -16.21 -9.18 8.90
N TYR A 378 -17.10 -8.46 8.20
CA TYR A 378 -17.37 -7.04 8.38
C TYR A 378 -17.42 -6.74 9.87
N CYS A 379 -16.66 -5.76 10.33
CA CYS A 379 -16.79 -5.28 11.71
C CYS A 379 -17.85 -4.17 11.70
N PRO A 380 -19.14 -4.47 11.99
CA PRO A 380 -20.24 -3.48 11.93
C PRO A 380 -20.07 -2.28 12.88
N LYS A 381 -19.00 -2.26 13.68
CA LYS A 381 -18.63 -1.09 14.50
C LYS A 381 -18.14 0.11 13.68
N SER A 382 -17.75 -0.07 12.41
CA SER A 382 -17.31 1.04 11.54
C SER A 382 -18.45 1.76 10.81
N GLU A 383 -19.61 1.13 10.65
CA GLU A 383 -20.79 1.78 10.06
C GLU A 383 -21.23 2.99 10.91
N ARG A 384 -21.09 2.89 12.23
CA ARG A 384 -21.30 4.02 13.16
C ARG A 384 -20.30 5.17 13.00
N LYS A 385 -19.15 4.95 12.35
CA LYS A 385 -18.13 5.99 12.09
C LYS A 385 -18.30 6.67 10.73
N LEU A 386 -19.06 6.08 9.81
CA LEU A 386 -19.48 6.74 8.56
C LEU A 386 -20.41 7.93 8.84
N HIS A 387 -21.13 7.87 9.95
CA HIS A 387 -21.79 9.03 10.53
C HIS A 387 -20.78 9.82 11.35
N THR A 388 -20.03 10.72 10.71
CA THR A 388 -19.43 11.83 11.45
C THR A 388 -20.55 12.83 11.74
N PRO A 389 -21.07 12.97 12.97
CA PRO A 389 -22.02 14.04 13.24
C PRO A 389 -21.28 15.36 13.07
N SER A 390 -21.56 16.07 11.99
CA SER A 390 -21.23 17.49 11.89
C SER A 390 -22.17 18.22 12.85
N VAL A 391 -21.64 18.67 13.99
CA VAL A 391 -22.38 19.58 14.87
C VAL A 391 -22.45 20.93 14.17
N VAL A 392 -23.54 21.15 13.42
CA VAL A 392 -23.76 22.41 12.69
C VAL A 392 -24.13 23.55 13.65
N PHE A 393 -24.68 23.23 14.82
CA PHE A 393 -25.00 24.21 15.85
C PHE A 393 -25.05 23.55 17.23
N GLN A 394 -24.28 24.06 18.19
CA GLN A 394 -24.32 23.65 19.59
C GLN A 394 -24.83 24.83 20.43
N VAL A 395 -26.07 24.76 20.91
CA VAL A 395 -26.54 25.68 21.95
C VAL A 395 -26.10 25.12 23.28
N VAL A 396 -25.14 25.79 23.90
CA VAL A 396 -24.83 25.60 25.32
C VAL A 396 -25.84 26.47 26.08
N VAL A 397 -26.73 25.83 26.84
CA VAL A 397 -27.61 26.52 27.80
C VAL A 397 -26.90 26.65 29.13
#